data_AF-A0A3M1GVC1-F1
#
_entry.id   AF-A0A3M1GVC1-F1
#
_cell.length_a   1.000
_cell.length_b   1.000
_cell.length_c   1.000
_cell.angle_alpha   90.00
_cell.angle_beta   90.00
_cell.angle_gamma   90.00
#
_symmetry.space_group_name_H-M   'P 1'
#
loop_
_entity.id
_entity.type
_entity.pdbx_description
1 polymer ?
#
loop_
_entity_poly.entity_id
_entity_poly.type
_entity_poly.pdbx_seq_one_letter_code
_entity_poly.pdbx_strand_id
1 'polypeptide(L)'
;MKIFTAKQQQTEASPPIVALARGDVFFMRRFELPAGLAPGEVSGFVELQLEELSPFPLDQLLHGRVVADGAVFVYAAYRRRFTAEELQAWEQLRFVLPEFAG
;
A
#
# COMPACT_ATOMS: atom_id res chain seq x y z
N MET A 1 8.37 5.91 53.34
CA MET A 1 9.32 5.24 52.42
C MET A 1 8.52 4.78 51.20
N LYS A 2 8.67 5.46 50.06
CA LYS A 2 7.90 5.18 48.82
C LYS A 2 8.70 4.18 47.98
N ILE A 3 8.07 3.09 47.55
CA ILE A 3 8.56 2.28 46.45
C ILE A 3 7.37 2.07 45.51
N PHE A 4 7.29 2.92 44.48
CA PHE A 4 6.44 2.69 43.32
C PHE A 4 7.25 1.84 42.34
N THR A 5 6.87 0.58 42.19
CA THR A 5 7.38 -0.26 41.08
C THR A 5 6.35 -0.21 39.96
N ALA A 6 6.56 0.67 38.99
CA ALA A 6 5.90 0.58 37.70
C ALA A 6 6.58 -0.52 36.88
N LYS A 7 5.85 -1.57 36.52
CA LYS A 7 6.24 -2.47 35.44
C LYS A 7 5.11 -2.56 34.41
N GLN A 8 5.38 -1.85 33.32
CA GLN A 8 5.05 -2.20 31.94
C GLN A 8 3.56 -2.31 31.62
N GLN A 9 3.00 -1.16 31.20
CA GLN A 9 1.84 -1.11 30.33
C GLN A 9 2.18 -1.89 29.06
N GLN A 10 1.64 -3.10 29.01
CA GLN A 10 1.55 -3.94 27.85
C GLN A 10 0.80 -3.13 26.79
N THR A 11 1.52 -2.60 25.80
CA THR A 11 0.92 -1.87 24.68
C THR A 11 0.05 -2.87 23.92
N GLU A 12 -1.27 -2.79 24.09
CA GLU A 12 -2.23 -3.53 23.27
C GLU A 12 -1.86 -3.28 21.79
N ALA A 13 -1.46 -4.33 21.08
CA ALA A 13 -1.27 -4.26 19.65
C ALA A 13 -2.65 -4.03 19.02
N SER A 14 -2.88 -2.81 18.53
CA SER A 14 -4.05 -2.44 17.71
C SER A 14 -4.23 -3.47 16.58
N PRO A 15 -5.47 -3.84 16.20
CA PRO A 15 -5.72 -4.91 15.24
C PRO A 15 -4.95 -4.68 13.93
N PRO A 16 -4.50 -5.75 13.25
CA PRO A 16 -3.79 -5.61 11.99
C PRO A 16 -4.72 -4.96 10.95
N ILE A 17 -4.35 -3.75 10.55
CA ILE A 17 -5.17 -2.83 9.75
C ILE A 17 -5.01 -3.13 8.24
N VAL A 18 -5.00 -4.42 7.85
CA VAL A 18 -4.67 -4.87 6.49
C VAL A 18 -5.73 -5.82 5.95
N ALA A 19 -6.26 -5.56 4.75
CA ALA A 19 -7.07 -6.53 4.01
C ALA A 19 -6.32 -7.09 2.81
N LEU A 20 -6.68 -8.31 2.45
CA LEU A 20 -6.32 -8.91 1.19
C LEU A 20 -7.45 -8.70 0.19
N ALA A 21 -7.10 -8.20 -0.99
CA ALA A 21 -8.01 -8.02 -2.11
C ALA A 21 -7.69 -9.03 -3.20
N ARG A 22 -8.73 -9.44 -3.94
CA ARG A 22 -8.63 -10.30 -5.11
C ARG A 22 -7.45 -9.92 -6.00
N GLY A 23 -6.45 -10.80 -6.09
CA GLY A 23 -5.20 -10.51 -6.81
C GLY A 23 -5.37 -10.38 -8.32
N ASP A 24 -6.37 -11.06 -8.90
CA ASP A 24 -6.59 -11.18 -10.35
C ASP A 24 -6.92 -9.86 -11.07
N VAL A 25 -7.33 -8.83 -10.31
CA VAL A 25 -7.66 -7.51 -10.85
C VAL A 25 -6.53 -6.48 -10.72
N PHE A 26 -5.40 -6.86 -10.12
CA PHE A 26 -4.24 -5.98 -9.98
C PHE A 26 -3.22 -6.19 -11.10
N PHE A 27 -2.73 -5.08 -11.63
CA PHE A 27 -1.48 -5.01 -12.36
C PHE A 27 -0.33 -4.81 -11.38
N MET A 28 0.76 -5.55 -11.57
CA MET A 28 1.93 -5.51 -10.68
C MET A 28 3.23 -5.34 -11.48
N ARG A 29 4.11 -4.46 -10.99
CA ARG A 29 5.42 -4.18 -11.59
C ARG A 29 6.48 -3.87 -10.56
N ARG A 30 7.72 -4.19 -10.92
CA ARG A 30 8.92 -3.74 -10.21
C ARG A 30 9.62 -2.67 -11.04
N PHE A 31 10.08 -1.62 -10.38
CA PHE A 31 10.96 -0.60 -10.95
C PHE A 31 12.21 -0.47 -10.10
N GLU A 32 13.35 -0.28 -10.76
CA GLU A 32 14.56 0.18 -10.07
C GLU A 32 14.40 1.67 -9.75
N LEU A 33 14.76 2.08 -8.54
CA LEU A 33 14.71 3.50 -8.17
C LEU A 33 15.92 4.24 -8.75
N PRO A 34 15.71 5.43 -9.34
CA PRO A 34 16.81 6.28 -9.76
C PRO A 34 17.81 6.55 -8.63
N ALA A 35 19.10 6.56 -8.96
CA ALA A 35 20.14 6.85 -7.99
C ALA A 35 19.97 8.27 -7.42
N GLY A 36 20.03 8.39 -6.09
CA GLY A 36 19.89 9.67 -5.40
C GLY A 36 18.46 10.18 -5.27
N LEU A 37 17.44 9.41 -5.70
CA LEU A 37 16.04 9.76 -5.46
C LEU A 37 15.77 9.86 -3.95
N ALA A 38 15.27 11.00 -3.49
CA ALA A 38 14.97 11.17 -2.08
C ALA A 38 13.74 10.31 -1.68
N PRO A 39 13.67 9.80 -0.43
CA PRO A 39 12.53 8.99 0.00
C PRO A 39 11.16 9.66 -0.18
N GLY A 40 11.09 10.99 -0.06
CA GLY A 40 9.87 11.77 -0.28
C GLY A 40 9.42 11.85 -1.74
N GLU A 41 10.31 11.59 -2.70
CA GLU A 41 10.05 11.69 -4.14
C GLU A 41 9.55 10.36 -4.75
N VAL A 42 9.64 9.26 -3.99
CA VAL A 42 9.23 7.92 -4.45
C VAL A 42 7.76 7.87 -4.86
N SER A 43 6.87 8.63 -4.20
CA SER A 43 5.45 8.67 -4.60
C SER A 43 5.27 9.23 -6.00
N GLY A 44 5.84 10.41 -6.27
CA GLY A 44 5.76 11.04 -7.58
C GLY A 44 6.40 10.18 -8.66
N PHE A 45 7.53 9.53 -8.38
CA PHE A 45 8.13 8.57 -9.30
C PHE A 45 7.18 7.42 -9.64
N VAL A 46 6.55 6.79 -8.64
CA VAL A 46 5.59 5.69 -8.86
C VAL A 46 4.36 6.15 -9.64
N GLU A 47 3.83 7.33 -9.33
CA GLU A 47 2.66 7.91 -10.01
C GLU A 47 2.97 8.16 -11.49
N LEU A 48 4.14 8.72 -11.81
CA LEU A 48 4.60 8.88 -13.21
C LEU A 48 4.74 7.53 -13.94
N GLN A 49 5.32 6.52 -13.29
CA GLN A 49 5.43 5.18 -13.88
C GLN A 49 4.05 4.55 -14.14
N LEU A 50 3.08 4.78 -13.26
CA LEU A 50 1.70 4.31 -13.44
C LEU A 50 0.99 5.05 -14.57
N GLU A 51 1.16 6.37 -14.69
CA GLU A 51 0.61 7.15 -15.81
C GLU A 51 1.16 6.70 -17.16
N GLU A 52 2.44 6.34 -17.23
CA GLU A 52 3.07 5.85 -18.46
C GLU A 52 2.55 4.46 -18.89
N LEU A 53 2.31 3.57 -17.92
CA LEU A 53 1.98 2.17 -18.20
C LEU A 53 0.48 1.86 -18.21
N SER A 54 -0.32 2.64 -17.48
CA SER A 54 -1.74 2.39 -17.32
C SER A 54 -2.52 2.96 -18.50
N PRO A 55 -3.49 2.21 -19.05
CA PRO A 55 -4.46 2.77 -20.00
C PRO A 55 -5.51 3.67 -19.33
N PHE A 56 -5.49 3.77 -17.99
CA PHE A 56 -6.41 4.57 -17.19
C PHE A 56 -5.69 5.72 -16.48
N PRO A 57 -6.33 6.89 -16.36
CA PRO A 57 -5.86 7.99 -15.52
C PRO A 57 -5.61 7.56 -14.07
N LEU A 58 -4.64 8.21 -13.42
CA LEU A 58 -4.22 7.91 -12.05
C LEU A 58 -5.36 8.04 -11.02
N ASP A 59 -6.24 9.03 -11.17
CA ASP A 59 -7.42 9.25 -10.31
C ASP A 59 -8.47 8.13 -10.39
N GLN A 60 -8.37 7.26 -11.40
CA GLN A 60 -9.20 6.07 -11.56
C GLN A 60 -8.50 4.79 -11.09
N LEU A 61 -7.25 4.88 -10.63
CA LEU A 61 -6.50 3.76 -10.09
C LEU A 61 -6.51 3.77 -8.56
N LEU A 62 -6.64 2.59 -7.99
CA LEU A 62 -6.19 2.31 -6.63
C LEU A 62 -4.78 1.78 -6.75
N HIS A 63 -3.82 2.34 -6.02
CA HIS A 63 -2.45 1.88 -6.09
C HIS A 63 -1.76 1.90 -4.72
N GLY A 64 -0.79 1.00 -4.57
CA GLY A 64 0.09 0.94 -3.43
C GLY A 64 1.50 0.54 -3.87
N ARG A 65 2.45 0.68 -2.93
CA ARG A 65 3.85 0.38 -3.21
C ARG A 65 4.56 -0.18 -2.00
N VAL A 66 5.60 -0.97 -2.25
CA VAL A 66 6.57 -1.44 -1.27
C VAL A 66 7.97 -1.13 -1.79
N VAL A 67 8.78 -0.45 -0.99
CA VAL A 67 10.18 -0.13 -1.34
C VAL A 67 11.09 -1.11 -0.64
N ALA A 68 12.02 -1.72 -1.38
CA ALA A 68 13.02 -2.63 -0.86
C ALA A 68 14.27 -2.59 -1.75
N ASP A 69 15.45 -2.53 -1.11
CA ASP A 69 16.76 -2.69 -1.75
C ASP A 69 16.96 -1.89 -3.05
N GLY A 70 16.66 -0.58 -3.02
CA GLY A 70 16.85 0.30 -4.18
C GLY A 70 15.80 0.13 -5.27
N ALA A 71 14.73 -0.63 -5.02
CA ALA A 71 13.64 -0.82 -5.96
C ALA A 71 12.28 -0.58 -5.30
N VAL A 72 11.27 -0.44 -6.15
CA VAL A 72 9.88 -0.33 -5.74
C VAL A 72 9.02 -1.36 -6.46
N PHE A 73 8.25 -2.10 -5.68
CA PHE A 73 7.18 -2.94 -6.17
C PHE A 73 5.88 -2.15 -6.10
N VAL A 74 5.18 -2.04 -7.22
CA VAL A 74 3.94 -1.29 -7.36
C VAL A 74 2.84 -2.26 -7.74
N TYR A 75 1.67 -2.09 -7.12
CA TYR A 75 0.45 -2.77 -7.50
C TYR A 75 -0.65 -1.74 -7.69
N ALA A 76 -1.42 -1.89 -8.77
CA ALA A 76 -2.49 -0.98 -9.12
C ALA A 76 -3.69 -1.73 -9.68
N ALA A 77 -4.90 -1.27 -9.38
CA ALA A 77 -6.13 -1.83 -9.90
C ALA A 77 -7.08 -0.71 -10.32
N TYR A 78 -7.85 -0.95 -11.37
CA TYR A 78 -8.87 -0.01 -11.81
C TYR A 78 -10.01 0.05 -10.78
N ARG A 79 -10.31 1.24 -10.25
CA ARG A 79 -11.24 1.42 -9.11
C ARG A 79 -12.62 0.79 -9.36
N ARG A 80 -13.13 0.81 -10.60
CA ARG A 80 -14.44 0.22 -10.96
C ARG A 80 -14.46 -1.32 -11.02
N ARG A 81 -13.34 -1.99 -10.76
CA ARG A 81 -13.30 -3.46 -10.59
C ARG A 81 -13.83 -3.90 -9.22
N PHE A 82 -13.99 -2.96 -8.28
CA PHE A 82 -14.49 -3.21 -6.93
C PHE A 82 -15.87 -2.59 -6.75
N THR A 83 -16.65 -3.22 -5.90
CA THR A 83 -17.96 -2.72 -5.45
C THR A 83 -17.80 -1.52 -4.52
N ALA A 84 -18.85 -0.71 -4.40
CA ALA A 84 -18.84 0.42 -3.45
C ALA A 84 -18.66 -0.04 -2.00
N GLU A 85 -19.21 -1.21 -1.65
CA GLU A 85 -19.10 -1.81 -0.32
C GLU A 85 -17.65 -2.22 0.01
N GLU A 86 -16.96 -2.88 -0.93
CA GLU A 86 -15.53 -3.21 -0.78
C GLU A 86 -14.68 -1.95 -0.57
N LEU A 87 -14.92 -0.92 -1.39
CA LEU A 87 -14.17 0.34 -1.29
C LEU A 87 -14.43 1.06 0.04
N GLN A 88 -15.68 1.06 0.51
CA GLN A 88 -16.05 1.66 1.79
C GLN A 88 -15.42 0.91 2.96
N ALA A 89 -15.39 -0.43 2.91
CA ALA A 89 -14.73 -1.25 3.93
C ALA A 89 -13.23 -0.94 4.04
N TRP A 90 -12.59 -0.55 2.93
CA TRP A 90 -11.16 -0.24 2.90
C TRP A 90 -10.79 1.14 3.43
N GLU A 91 -11.72 2.08 3.55
CA GLU A 91 -11.42 3.43 4.06
C GLU A 91 -10.89 3.43 5.50
N GLN A 92 -11.24 2.41 6.27
CA GLN A 92 -10.79 2.22 7.65
C GLN A 92 -9.49 1.43 7.75
N LEU A 93 -8.96 0.97 6.60
CA LEU A 93 -7.77 0.13 6.54
C LEU A 93 -6.51 0.96 6.32
N ARG A 94 -5.39 0.50 6.89
CA ARG A 94 -4.07 1.09 6.65
C ARG A 94 -3.50 0.58 5.34
N PHE A 95 -3.74 -0.69 5.02
CA PHE A 95 -3.28 -1.29 3.77
C PHE A 95 -4.32 -2.21 3.16
N VAL A 96 -4.36 -2.21 1.84
CA VAL A 96 -5.02 -3.24 1.04
C VAL A 96 -3.93 -3.83 0.16
N LEU A 97 -3.71 -5.13 0.28
CA LEU A 97 -2.68 -5.86 -0.47
C LEU A 97 -3.36 -6.83 -1.45
N PRO A 98 -2.82 -7.01 -2.66
CA PRO A 98 -3.28 -8.07 -3.54
C PRO A 98 -3.00 -9.45 -2.93
N GLU A 99 -3.91 -10.39 -3.12
CA GLU A 99 -3.63 -11.81 -2.90
C GLU A 99 -2.65 -12.31 -3.96
N PHE A 100 -1.53 -12.90 -3.53
CA PHE A 100 -0.48 -13.39 -4.43
C PHE A 100 -0.62 -14.89 -4.76
N ALA A 101 -1.37 -15.62 -3.95
CA ALA A 101 -1.68 -17.03 -4.14
C ALA A 101 -3.16 -17.21 -3.83
N GLY A 102 -3.96 -17.50 -4.86
CA GLY A 102 -5.35 -17.91 -4.72
C GLY A 102 -5.48 -19.40 -4.41
#